data_AF-A0A448MLM0-F1
#
_entry.id   AF-A0A448MLM0-F1
#
_cell.length_a   1.000
_cell.length_b   1.000
_cell.length_c   1.000
_cell.angle_alpha   90.00
_cell.angle_beta   90.00
_cell.angle_gamma   90.00
#
_symmetry.space_group_name_H-M   'P 1'
#
loop_
_entity.id
_entity.type
_entity.pdbx_description
1 polymer ?
#
loop_
_entity_poly.entity_id
_entity_poly.type
_entity_poly.pdbx_seq_one_letter_code
_entity_poly.pdbx_strand_id
1 'polypeptide(L)'
;MRSTLSRLEQILDVFELDICELLAFGENEKVYFNNSSSGSTNSNNSNHFLFAVGNENLEKAIQQLQLMVTHKDELLLQKDKIIHGLERELELLRKLQN
;
A
#
# COMPACT_ATOMS: atom_id res chain seq x y z
N MET A 1 7.64 37.66 -4.53
CA MET A 1 7.09 36.89 -3.39
C MET A 1 8.28 36.40 -2.57
N ARG A 2 8.49 36.89 -1.34
CA ARG A 2 9.58 36.41 -0.48
C ARG A 2 9.22 35.01 0.01
N SER A 3 10.12 34.03 -0.16
CA SER A 3 9.94 32.67 0.33
C SER A 3 9.85 32.66 1.86
N THR A 4 8.67 32.36 2.39
CA THR A 4 8.42 32.20 3.84
C THR A 4 9.10 30.96 4.42
N LEU A 5 9.46 29.99 3.56
CA LEU A 5 10.14 28.76 3.95
C LEU A 5 11.50 29.01 4.61
N SER A 6 12.31 29.93 4.09
CA SER A 6 13.61 30.26 4.70
C SER A 6 13.47 30.87 6.09
N ARG A 7 12.36 31.57 6.36
CA ARG A 7 12.06 32.05 7.72
C ARG A 7 11.59 30.93 8.63
N LEU A 8 10.84 29.96 8.10
CA LEU A 8 10.41 28.78 8.84
C LEU A 8 11.60 27.90 9.22
N GLU A 9 12.54 27.65 8.30
CA GLU A 9 13.79 26.93 8.58
C GLU A 9 14.60 27.61 9.69
N GLN A 10 14.76 28.93 9.63
CA GLN A 10 15.45 29.68 10.70
C GLN A 10 14.75 29.57 12.05
N ILE A 11 13.42 29.48 12.07
CA ILE A 11 12.65 29.28 13.30
C ILE A 11 12.86 27.86 13.82
N LEU A 12 12.83 26.85 12.95
CA LEU A 12 13.05 25.45 13.29
C LEU A 12 14.45 25.21 13.87
N ASP A 13 15.48 25.85 13.30
CA ASP A 13 16.86 25.79 13.81
C ASP A 13 16.98 26.28 15.25
N VAL A 14 16.23 27.33 15.64
CA VAL A 14 16.22 27.86 17.01
C VAL A 14 15.64 26.87 18.01
N PHE A 15 14.74 26.02 17.57
CA PHE A 15 14.10 24.99 18.41
C PHE A 15 14.78 23.62 18.29
N GLU A 16 15.85 23.50 17.50
CA GLU A 16 16.52 22.24 17.19
C GLU A 16 15.54 21.18 16.62
N LEU A 17 14.54 21.62 15.86
CA LEU A 17 13.51 20.76 15.28
C LEU A 17 13.73 20.57 13.79
N ASP A 18 13.57 19.33 13.31
CA ASP A 18 13.48 19.07 11.87
C ASP A 18 12.09 19.47 11.34
N ILE A 19 12.01 19.91 10.07
CA ILE A 19 10.73 20.15 9.39
C ILE A 19 9.85 18.89 9.45
N CYS A 20 10.45 17.70 9.39
CA CYS A 20 9.74 16.42 9.52
C CYS A 20 9.10 16.24 10.91
N GLU A 21 9.76 16.71 11.96
CA GLU A 21 9.26 16.61 13.34
C GLU A 21 8.10 17.58 13.58
N LEU A 22 8.20 18.81 13.05
CA LEU A 22 7.10 19.78 13.08
C LEU A 22 5.86 19.24 12.37
N LEU A 23 6.05 18.59 11.22
CA LEU A 23 4.95 18.08 10.41
C LEU A 23 4.32 16.82 11.00
N ALA A 24 5.10 16.00 11.71
CA ALA A 24 4.58 14.88 12.49
C ALA A 24 3.89 15.33 13.79
N PHE A 25 4.00 16.61 14.17
CA PHE A 25 3.44 17.12 15.42
C PHE A 25 1.91 17.22 15.34
N GLY A 26 1.22 16.35 16.07
CA GLY A 26 -0.24 16.33 16.16
C GLY A 26 -0.94 15.35 15.21
N GLU A 27 -0.19 14.66 14.34
CA GLU A 27 -0.73 13.57 13.53
C GLU A 27 -0.55 12.21 14.23
N ASN A 28 -1.60 11.38 14.24
CA ASN A 28 -1.54 10.01 14.76
C ASN A 28 -1.03 9.00 13.71
N GLU A 29 -0.83 9.45 12.47
CA GLU A 29 -0.43 8.63 11.32
C GLU A 29 0.94 9.06 10.79
N LYS A 30 1.58 8.18 10.00
CA LYS A 30 2.91 8.46 9.42
C LYS A 30 2.79 9.49 8.30
N VAL A 31 3.49 10.61 8.43
CA VAL A 31 3.68 11.60 7.35
C VAL A 31 4.56 10.99 6.25
N TYR A 32 4.04 10.87 5.03
CA TYR A 32 4.79 10.38 3.89
C TYR A 32 5.16 11.52 2.94
N PHE A 33 6.46 11.72 2.74
CA PHE A 33 6.97 12.68 1.77
C PHE A 33 7.04 12.01 0.39
N ASN A 34 6.10 12.36 -0.49
CA ASN A 34 6.12 11.85 -1.85
C ASN A 34 7.07 12.68 -2.71
N ASN A 35 8.30 12.21 -2.89
CA ASN A 35 9.22 12.72 -3.91
C ASN A 35 9.07 11.92 -5.22
N SER A 36 7.85 11.77 -5.73
CA SER A 36 7.65 11.22 -7.07
C SER A 36 7.85 12.34 -8.08
N SER A 37 9.05 12.44 -8.63
CA SER A 37 9.31 13.13 -9.90
C SER A 37 8.67 12.38 -11.09
N SER A 38 7.42 11.91 -10.97
CA SER A 38 6.73 11.26 -12.07
C SER A 38 6.12 12.32 -12.98
N GLY A 39 6.93 12.75 -13.95
CA GLY A 39 6.54 13.27 -15.26
C GLY A 39 5.13 13.83 -15.43
N SER A 40 4.85 14.98 -14.83
CA SER A 40 3.81 15.89 -15.33
C SER A 40 4.46 17.22 -15.66
N THR A 41 4.51 17.47 -16.95
CA THR A 41 5.05 18.63 -17.64
C THR A 41 4.43 19.93 -17.11
N ASN A 42 5.28 20.94 -16.94
CA ASN A 42 4.94 22.37 -16.87
C ASN A 42 4.35 22.92 -15.56
N SER A 43 5.23 23.21 -14.58
CA SER A 43 5.19 24.50 -13.88
C SER A 43 6.52 24.78 -13.18
N ASN A 44 7.18 25.86 -13.58
CA ASN A 44 8.42 26.37 -13.01
C ASN A 44 8.18 26.99 -11.62
N ASN A 45 7.89 26.16 -10.62
CA ASN A 45 7.94 26.60 -9.23
C ASN A 45 8.38 25.42 -8.35
N SER A 46 9.68 25.42 -8.02
CA SER A 46 10.16 24.78 -6.80
C SER A 46 9.25 25.17 -5.64
N ASN A 47 8.93 24.26 -4.73
CA ASN A 47 8.11 24.42 -3.51
C ASN A 47 6.74 23.72 -3.51
N HIS A 48 6.47 22.75 -4.39
CA HIS A 48 5.32 21.88 -4.18
C HIS A 48 5.70 20.69 -3.29
N PHE A 49 5.80 20.92 -1.98
CA PHE A 49 5.68 19.85 -0.98
C PHE A 49 4.24 19.33 -1.03
N LEU A 50 4.01 18.26 -1.79
CA LEU A 50 2.73 17.56 -1.83
C LEU A 50 2.55 16.76 -0.53
N PHE A 51 1.83 17.34 0.43
CA PHE A 51 1.30 16.62 1.59
C PHE A 51 0.09 15.80 1.15
N ALA A 52 0.31 14.52 0.85
CA ALA A 52 -0.79 13.58 0.68
C ALA A 52 -1.10 12.95 2.04
N VAL A 53 -2.06 13.53 2.77
CA VAL A 53 -2.76 12.84 3.85
C VAL A 53 -3.72 11.85 3.18
N GLY A 54 -3.52 10.56 3.40
CA GLY A 54 -4.31 9.49 2.79
C GLY A 54 -3.52 8.69 1.75
N ASN A 55 -3.16 7.47 2.14
CA ASN A 55 -2.38 6.57 1.30
C ASN A 55 -3.30 5.74 0.39
N GLU A 56 -4.02 6.40 -0.51
CA GLU A 56 -4.95 5.77 -1.46
C GLU A 56 -4.29 4.62 -2.25
N ASN A 57 -2.97 4.70 -2.46
CA ASN A 57 -2.18 3.66 -3.11
C ASN A 57 -2.01 2.41 -2.23
N LEU A 58 -1.78 2.57 -0.91
CA LEU A 58 -1.75 1.44 0.01
C LEU A 58 -3.13 0.81 0.16
N GLU A 59 -4.20 1.60 0.24
CA GLU A 59 -5.56 1.05 0.38
C GLU A 59 -5.95 0.23 -0.86
N LYS A 60 -5.65 0.72 -2.06
CA LYS A 60 -5.82 -0.05 -3.31
C LYS A 60 -5.00 -1.33 -3.32
N ALA A 61 -3.75 -1.28 -2.86
CA ALA A 61 -2.89 -2.46 -2.77
C ALA A 61 -3.45 -3.50 -1.79
N ILE A 62 -3.95 -3.06 -0.63
CA ILE A 62 -4.60 -3.92 0.37
C ILE A 62 -5.83 -4.59 -0.23
N GLN A 63 -6.71 -3.85 -0.89
CA GLN A 63 -7.91 -4.40 -1.54
C GLN A 63 -7.56 -5.42 -2.62
N GLN A 64 -6.54 -5.16 -3.45
CA GLN A 64 -6.06 -6.11 -4.46
C GLN A 64 -5.49 -7.39 -3.83
N LEU A 65 -4.70 -7.26 -2.76
CA LEU A 65 -4.15 -8.41 -2.05
C LEU A 65 -5.26 -9.26 -1.42
N GLN A 66 -6.25 -8.64 -0.79
CA GLN A 66 -7.42 -9.33 -0.23
C GLN A 66 -8.19 -10.09 -1.32
N LEU A 67 -8.46 -9.46 -2.46
CA LEU A 67 -9.13 -10.11 -3.58
C LEU A 67 -8.33 -11.33 -4.11
N MET A 68 -7.00 -11.20 -4.19
CA MET A 68 -6.13 -12.29 -4.62
C MET A 68 -6.16 -13.46 -3.64
N VAL A 69 -6.20 -13.18 -2.33
CA VAL A 69 -6.31 -14.21 -1.29
C VAL A 69 -7.65 -14.95 -1.43
N THR A 70 -8.77 -14.23 -1.51
CA THR A 70 -10.09 -14.85 -1.68
C THR A 70 -10.14 -15.76 -2.90
N HIS A 71 -9.65 -15.27 -4.05
CA HIS A 71 -9.61 -16.08 -5.27
C HIS A 71 -8.71 -17.32 -5.15
N LYS A 72 -7.59 -17.22 -4.41
CA LYS A 72 -6.73 -18.37 -4.12
C LYS A 72 -7.43 -19.40 -3.24
N ASP A 73 -8.16 -18.97 -2.23
CA ASP A 73 -8.92 -19.86 -1.34
C ASP A 73 -10.03 -20.58 -2.11
N GLU A 74 -10.71 -19.90 -3.02
CA GLU A 74 -11.71 -20.51 -3.91
C GLU A 74 -11.10 -21.58 -4.82
N LEU A 75 -9.93 -21.30 -5.43
CA LEU A 75 -9.21 -22.27 -6.26
C LEU A 75 -8.73 -23.47 -5.47
N LEU A 76 -8.27 -23.27 -4.23
CA LEU A 76 -7.89 -24.36 -3.33
C LEU A 76 -9.10 -25.25 -3.03
N LEU A 77 -10.24 -24.66 -2.66
CA LEU A 77 -11.47 -25.41 -2.40
C LEU A 77 -11.94 -26.22 -3.63
N GLN A 78 -11.80 -25.67 -4.83
CA GLN A 78 -12.10 -26.40 -6.06
C GLN A 78 -11.15 -27.57 -6.28
N LYS A 79 -9.85 -27.39 -6.04
CA LYS A 79 -8.86 -28.46 -6.13
C LYS A 79 -9.15 -29.59 -5.14
N ASP A 80 -9.50 -29.27 -3.90
CA ASP A 80 -9.84 -30.28 -2.88
C ASP A 80 -11.08 -31.10 -3.29
N LYS A 81 -12.10 -30.45 -3.86
CA LYS A 81 -13.28 -31.17 -4.39
C LYS A 81 -12.90 -32.16 -5.49
N ILE A 82 -12.01 -31.78 -6.39
CA ILE A 82 -11.53 -32.66 -7.47
C ILE A 82 -10.73 -33.83 -6.87
N ILE A 83 -9.82 -33.55 -5.94
CA ILE A 83 -9.01 -34.58 -5.28
C ILE A 83 -9.92 -35.61 -4.61
N HIS A 84 -10.89 -35.17 -3.81
CA HIS A 84 -11.84 -36.08 -3.16
C HIS A 84 -12.72 -36.86 -4.14
N GLY A 85 -13.06 -36.26 -5.29
CA GLY A 85 -13.73 -36.96 -6.38
C GLY A 85 -12.88 -38.12 -6.92
N LEU A 86 -11.63 -37.83 -7.26
CA LEU A 86 -10.68 -38.82 -7.77
C LEU A 86 -10.35 -39.91 -6.75
N GLU A 87 -10.18 -39.56 -5.47
CA GLU A 87 -9.97 -40.52 -4.38
C GLU A 87 -11.13 -41.51 -4.27
N ARG A 88 -12.38 -41.02 -4.39
CA ARG A 88 -13.57 -41.86 -4.38
C ARG A 88 -13.63 -42.78 -5.59
N GLU A 89 -13.31 -42.28 -6.78
CA GLU A 89 -13.27 -43.09 -7.99
C GLU A 89 -12.23 -44.21 -7.89
N LEU A 90 -11.02 -43.89 -7.40
CA LEU A 90 -9.97 -44.89 -7.17
C LEU A 90 -10.41 -45.96 -6.17
N GLU A 91 -11.09 -45.58 -5.09
CA GLU A 91 -11.62 -46.53 -4.11
C GLU A 91 -12.67 -47.47 -4.72
N LEU A 92 -13.58 -46.94 -5.55
CA LEU A 92 -14.57 -47.74 -6.26
C LEU A 92 -13.92 -48.71 -7.26
N LEU A 93 -12.94 -48.23 -8.03
CA LEU A 93 -12.20 -49.08 -8.98
C LEU A 93 -11.45 -50.20 -8.27
N ARG A 94 -10.80 -49.92 -7.14
CA ARG A 94 -10.13 -50.95 -6.31
C ARG A 94 -11.10 -52.01 -5.81
N LYS A 95 -12.32 -51.63 -5.43
CA LYS A 95 -13.37 -52.57 -5.00
C LYS A 95 -13.89 -53.46 -6.12
N LEU A 96 -13.85 -53.00 -7.38
CA LEU A 96 -14.27 -53.79 -8.53
C LEU A 96 -13.20 -54.76 -9.03
N GLN A 97 -11.94 -54.48 -8.70
CA GLN A 97 -10.79 -55.29 -9.12
C GLN A 97 -10.43 -56.40 -8.12
N ASN A 98 -10.99 -56.33 -6.91
CA ASN A 98 -10.97 -57.38 -5.88
C ASN A 98 -12.25 -58.22 -5.93
#